data_AF-A0A316TE65-F1
#
_entry.id   AF-A0A316TE65-F1
#
_cell.length_a   1.000
_cell.length_b   1.000
_cell.length_c   1.000
_cell.angle_alpha   90.00
_cell.angle_beta   90.00
_cell.angle_gamma   90.00
#
_symmetry.space_group_name_H-M   'P 1'
#
loop_
_entity.id
_entity.type
_entity.pdbx_description
1 polymer ?
#
loop_
_entity_poly.entity_id
_entity_poly.type
_entity_poly.pdbx_seq_one_letter_code
_entity_poly.pdbx_strand_id
1 'polypeptide(L)' 'MLVNTKAKVGVFSIALGAYLPQFPSLVPEFEAQYDAFKKTIPDSVEIIDGGMVTTKEQSQAAG' A
#
# COMPACT_ATOMS: atom_id res chain seq x y z
N MET A 1 6.68 0.86 -33.83
CA MET A 1 7.46 0.68 -32.58
C MET A 1 6.46 0.65 -31.44
N LEU A 2 6.28 -0.49 -30.77
CA LEU A 2 5.40 -0.59 -29.59
C LEU A 2 6.17 0.00 -28.41
N VAL A 3 5.61 1.03 -27.77
CA VAL A 3 6.18 1.66 -26.57
C VAL A 3 6.14 0.63 -25.45
N ASN A 4 7.31 0.31 -24.89
CA ASN A 4 7.45 -0.69 -23.82
C ASN A 4 7.16 -0.05 -22.45
N THR A 5 6.03 0.65 -22.34
CA THR A 5 5.65 1.37 -21.13
C THR A 5 4.72 0.50 -20.31
N LYS A 6 5.14 0.14 -19.09
CA LYS A 6 4.24 -0.50 -18.11
C LYS A 6 3.37 0.58 -17.45
N ALA A 7 2.10 0.25 -17.22
CA ALA A 7 1.24 1.08 -16.38
C ALA A 7 1.82 1.10 -14.95
N LYS A 8 1.80 2.27 -14.29
CA LYS A 8 2.23 2.42 -12.91
C LYS A 8 1.03 2.67 -12.01
N VAL A 9 1.01 2.04 -10.84
CA VAL A 9 -0.02 2.27 -9.82
C VAL A 9 0.62 2.51 -8.45
N GLY A 10 0.25 3.61 -7.82
CA GLY A 10 0.57 3.87 -6.41
C GLY A 10 -0.39 3.12 -5.51
N VAL A 11 0.14 2.40 -4.53
CA VAL A 11 -0.66 1.59 -3.61
C VAL A 11 -0.18 1.81 -2.20
N PHE A 12 -1.09 2.07 -1.26
CA PHE A 12 -0.79 2.17 0.17
C PHE A 12 -2.00 1.74 0.99
N SER A 13 -1.76 1.25 2.21
CA SER A 13 -2.82 0.95 3.18
C SER A 13 -2.94 2.09 4.18
N ILE A 14 -4.16 2.47 4.54
CA ILE A 14 -4.42 3.54 5.52
C ILE A 14 -4.90 2.91 6.82
N ALA A 15 -4.17 3.17 7.91
CA ALA A 15 -4.60 2.81 9.26
C ALA A 15 -4.63 4.07 10.12
N LEU A 16 -5.68 4.28 10.93
CA LEU A 16 -5.64 5.39 11.89
C LEU A 16 -4.62 5.09 13.00
N GLY A 17 -3.54 5.86 13.04
CA GLY A 17 -2.46 5.68 14.02
C GLY A 17 -2.94 5.70 15.48
N ALA A 18 -4.01 6.43 15.79
CA ALA A 18 -4.60 6.46 17.14
C ALA A 18 -5.18 5.10 17.59
N TYR A 19 -5.56 4.23 16.66
CA TYR A 19 -6.17 2.92 16.96
C TYR A 19 -5.12 1.81 17.09
N LEU A 20 -3.96 1.92 16.44
CA LEU A 20 -2.95 0.85 16.44
C LEU A 20 -2.43 0.48 17.84
N PRO A 21 -2.13 1.43 18.76
CA PRO A 21 -1.75 1.08 20.13
C PRO A 21 -2.87 0.40 20.93
N GLN A 22 -4.12 0.64 20.57
CA GLN A 22 -5.29 0.05 21.22
C GLN A 22 -5.54 -1.39 20.76
N PHE A 23 -5.07 -1.73 19.55
CA PHE A 23 -5.29 -3.02 18.91
C PHE A 23 -3.99 -3.54 18.26
N PRO A 24 -3.01 -3.99 19.06
CA PRO A 24 -1.68 -4.39 18.56
C PRO A 24 -1.71 -5.57 17.59
N SER A 25 -2.74 -6.42 17.64
CA SER A 25 -2.92 -7.52 16.69
C SER A 25 -3.29 -7.04 15.28
N LEU A 26 -3.86 -5.84 15.13
CA LEU A 26 -4.27 -5.33 13.82
C LEU A 26 -3.07 -4.98 12.95
N VAL A 27 -1.93 -4.58 13.54
CA VAL A 27 -0.72 -4.22 12.77
C VAL A 27 -0.27 -5.37 11.84
N PRO A 28 0.03 -6.58 12.35
CA PRO A 28 0.41 -7.70 11.48
C PRO A 28 -0.73 -8.17 10.57
N GLU A 29 -2.00 -7.99 10.97
CA GLU A 29 -3.15 -8.30 10.10
C GLU A 29 -3.22 -7.35 8.90
N PHE A 30 -3.01 -6.05 9.10
CA PHE A 30 -2.97 -5.05 8.03
C PHE A 30 -1.80 -5.30 7.08
N GLU A 31 -0.61 -5.61 7.61
CA GLU A 31 0.56 -5.96 6.81
C GLU A 31 0.29 -7.20 5.94
N ALA A 32 -0.26 -8.27 6.53
CA ALA A 32 -0.59 -9.49 5.80
C ALA A 32 -1.66 -9.29 4.72
N GLN A 33 -2.72 -8.52 5.02
CA GLN A 33 -3.76 -8.19 4.05
C GLN A 33 -3.22 -7.30 2.91
N TYR A 34 -2.34 -6.36 3.23
CA TYR A 34 -1.70 -5.49 2.25
C TYR A 34 -0.80 -6.28 1.29
N ASP A 35 0.01 -7.20 1.81
CA ASP A 35 0.83 -8.09 0.98
C ASP A 35 -0.01 -9.05 0.14
N ALA A 36 -1.13 -9.54 0.66
CA ALA A 36 -2.07 -10.34 -0.11
C ALA A 36 -2.71 -9.53 -1.24
N PHE A 37 -3.11 -8.29 -0.97
CA PHE A 37 -3.67 -7.37 -1.96
C PHE A 37 -2.68 -7.09 -3.11
N LYS A 38 -1.42 -6.77 -2.80
CA LYS A 38 -0.40 -6.49 -3.83
C LYS A 38 -0.23 -7.64 -4.82
N LYS A 39 -0.36 -8.90 -4.35
CA LYS A 39 -0.29 -10.11 -5.20
C LYS A 39 -1.49 -10.29 -6.13
N THR A 40 -2.57 -9.54 -5.94
CA THR A 40 -3.73 -9.54 -6.86
C THR A 40 -3.51 -8.65 -8.08
N ILE A 41 -2.53 -7.75 -8.03
CA ILE A 41 -2.20 -6.84 -9.13
C ILE A 41 -1.37 -7.61 -10.19
N PRO A 42 -1.72 -7.53 -11.48
CA PRO A 42 -0.97 -8.22 -12.54
C PRO A 42 0.49 -7.76 -12.66
N ASP A 43 1.41 -8.69 -12.97
CA ASP A 43 2.85 -8.42 -13.18
C ASP A 43 3.15 -7.48 -14.37
N SER A 44 2.16 -7.23 -15.22
CA SER A 44 2.22 -6.25 -16.30
C SER A 44 2.18 -4.80 -15.81
N VAL A 45 1.79 -4.59 -14.55
CA VAL A 45 1.72 -3.28 -13.87
C VAL A 45 2.91 -3.13 -12.94
N GLU A 46 3.54 -1.96 -12.94
CA GLU A 46 4.57 -1.57 -11.99
C GLU A 46 3.90 -0.97 -10.74
N ILE A 47 4.14 -1.59 -9.57
CA ILE A 47 3.61 -1.11 -8.30
C ILE A 47 4.61 -0.12 -7.68
N ILE A 48 4.12 1.06 -7.30
CA ILE A 48 4.81 2.00 -6.43
C ILE A 48 4.22 1.79 -5.03
N ASP A 49 4.98 1.11 -4.16
CA ASP A 49 4.56 0.72 -2.82
C ASP A 49 4.79 1.87 -1.83
N GLY A 50 3.69 2.41 -1.29
CA GLY A 50 3.70 3.46 -0.26
C GLY A 50 3.59 2.92 1.17
N GLY A 51 3.48 1.61 1.35
CA GLY A 51 3.39 0.95 2.65
C GLY A 51 2.11 1.26 3.42
N MET A 52 2.17 1.06 4.74
CA MET A 52 1.12 1.45 5.66
C MET A 52 1.32 2.91 6.10
N VAL A 53 0.32 3.75 5.82
CA VAL A 53 0.30 5.15 6.20
C VAL A 53 -0.65 5.38 7.36
N THR A 54 -0.24 6.24 8.28
CA THR A 54 -0.96 6.56 9.52
C THR A 54 -1.18 8.05 9.73
N THR A 55 -0.51 8.89 8.93
CA THR A 55 -0.66 10.34 8.93
C THR A 55 -1.00 10.87 7.54
N LYS A 56 -1.52 12.09 7.50
CA LYS A 56 -1.85 12.79 6.26
C LYS A 56 -0.61 12.99 5.38
N GLU A 57 0.51 13.33 5.99
CA GLU A 57 1.78 13.59 5.30
C GLU A 57 2.31 12.31 4.66
N GLN A 58 2.18 11.16 5.34
CA GLN A 58 2.52 9.86 4.77
C GLN A 58 1.62 9.51 3.59
N SER A 59 0.30 9.74 3.69
CA SER A 59 -0.62 9.55 2.55
C SER A 59 -0.25 10.42 1.35
N GLN A 60 0.08 11.69 1.59
CA GLN A 60 0.50 12.62 0.52
C GLN A 60 1.82 12.22 -0.14
N ALA A 61 2.75 11.64 0.62
CA ALA A 61 4.01 11.15 0.06
C ALA A 61 3.83 9.84 -0.74
N ALA A 62 2.81 9.04 -0.39
CA ALA A 62 2.51 7.77 -1.05
C ALA A 62 1.75 7.92 -2.37
N GLY A 63 0.95 8.98 -2.56
CA GLY A 63 0.25 9.27 -3.82
C GLY A 63 -0.92 10.23 -3.70
#